data_AF-A0A448X3S9-F1
#
_entry.id   AF-A0A448X3S9-F1
#
_cell.length_a   1.000
_cell.length_b   1.000
_cell.length_c   1.000
_cell.angle_alpha   90.00
_cell.angle_beta   90.00
_cell.angle_gamma   90.00
#
_symmetry.space_group_name_H-M   'P 1'
#
loop_
_entity.id
_entity.type
_entity.pdbx_description
1 polymer ?
#
loop_
_entity_poly.entity_id
_entity_poly.type
_entity_poly.pdbx_seq_one_letter_code
_entity_poly.pdbx_strand_id
1 'polypeptide(L)'
;MYFVCQIRVPTHEDGRCLFWEFATDKYDLGFGLYFEWTLTPPDKITVNVSESSDEEEDEEDGENEESTERRQSAGRQFAIVIYPDIQLHTLDQLHHFISSNNLSGLGEDPELSAGDLERGSHKGEIRVPTDELIPVYRRDCHLAVHCGSHLYPGCGVYVLKFDNSYSVWRSKWLYYRVYFAR
;
A
#
# COMPACT_ATOMS: atom_id res chain seq x y z
N MET A 1 9.30 -7.85 -9.30
CA MET A 1 7.91 -7.49 -8.92
C MET A 1 7.88 -6.75 -7.58
N TYR A 2 7.44 -5.48 -7.52
CA TYR A 2 7.34 -4.72 -6.25
C TYR A 2 5.91 -4.32 -5.91
N PHE A 3 5.59 -4.27 -4.60
CA PHE A 3 4.33 -3.73 -4.07
C PHE A 3 4.58 -2.63 -3.07
N VAL A 4 4.03 -1.45 -3.32
CA VAL A 4 4.03 -0.34 -2.38
C VAL A 4 2.61 0.19 -2.23
N CYS A 5 2.16 0.35 -0.98
CA CYS A 5 0.90 1.01 -0.65
C CYS A 5 1.22 2.36 0.00
N GLN A 6 0.52 3.41 -0.44
CA GLN A 6 0.59 4.73 0.16
C GLN A 6 -0.80 5.13 0.64
N ILE A 7 -0.89 5.50 1.92
CA ILE A 7 -2.11 6.07 2.49
C ILE A 7 -1.87 7.56 2.68
N ARG A 8 -2.66 8.36 1.98
CA ARG A 8 -2.54 9.82 1.93
C ARG A 8 -3.57 10.42 2.86
N VAL A 9 -3.12 11.11 3.90
CA VAL A 9 -3.95 11.66 4.97
C VAL A 9 -3.82 13.19 4.99
N PRO A 10 -4.82 13.92 4.47
CA PRO A 10 -4.88 15.37 4.56
C PRO A 10 -4.84 15.88 6.00
N THR A 11 -4.18 17.01 6.24
CA THR A 11 -4.30 17.72 7.51
C THR A 11 -5.71 18.29 7.65
N HIS A 12 -6.33 18.08 8.81
CA HIS A 12 -7.63 18.66 9.12
C HIS A 12 -7.48 20.06 9.73
N GLU A 13 -8.33 21.03 9.36
CA GLU A 13 -8.24 22.43 9.85
C GLU A 13 -8.30 22.53 11.38
N ASP A 14 -9.16 21.72 12.00
CA ASP A 14 -9.26 21.64 13.46
C ASP A 14 -8.19 20.74 14.11
N GLY A 15 -7.40 20.01 13.34
CA GLY A 15 -6.38 19.09 13.83
C GLY A 15 -5.03 19.77 14.07
N ARG A 16 -4.23 19.20 14.96
CA ARG A 16 -2.84 19.64 15.20
C ARG A 16 -1.82 18.51 15.18
N CYS A 17 -2.29 17.27 15.17
CA CYS A 17 -1.42 16.11 15.27
C CYS A 17 -2.04 14.93 14.51
N LEU A 18 -1.22 14.21 13.76
CA LEU A 18 -1.57 12.92 13.17
C LEU A 18 -1.16 11.83 14.15
N PHE A 19 -2.01 10.83 14.33
CA PHE A 19 -1.69 9.57 14.98
C PHE A 19 -1.88 8.42 13.99
N TRP A 20 -1.02 7.41 14.11
CA TRP A 20 -1.14 6.19 13.33
C TRP A 20 -0.82 4.97 14.18
N GLU A 21 -1.45 3.86 13.83
CA GLU A 21 -1.14 2.52 14.31
C GLU A 21 -1.27 1.54 13.15
N PHE A 22 -0.39 0.53 13.12
CA PHE A 22 -0.44 -0.52 12.11
C PHE A 22 0.18 -1.83 12.61
N ALA A 23 -0.29 -2.92 12.01
CA ALA A 23 0.21 -4.27 12.24
C ALA A 23 0.06 -5.13 10.98
N THR A 24 0.77 -6.24 10.95
CA THR A 24 0.63 -7.30 9.94
C THR A 24 0.48 -8.67 10.62
N ASP A 25 0.08 -9.71 9.89
CA ASP A 25 -0.11 -11.03 10.51
C ASP A 25 1.20 -11.80 10.78
N LYS A 26 2.07 -11.91 9.77
CA LYS A 26 3.12 -12.96 9.76
C LYS A 26 4.54 -12.49 9.49
N TYR A 27 4.69 -11.31 8.91
CA TYR A 27 5.97 -10.84 8.40
C TYR A 27 6.09 -9.35 8.60
N ASP A 28 7.32 -8.89 8.72
CA ASP A 28 7.64 -7.48 8.79
C ASP A 28 7.28 -6.73 7.49
N LEU A 29 7.15 -5.42 7.60
CA LEU A 29 6.78 -4.52 6.51
C LEU A 29 7.64 -3.25 6.57
N GLY A 30 8.05 -2.73 5.42
CA GLY A 30 8.70 -1.43 5.35
C GLY A 30 7.70 -0.33 5.66
N PHE A 31 8.07 0.61 6.53
CA PHE A 31 7.24 1.76 6.86
C PHE A 31 8.06 3.05 6.80
N GLY A 32 7.52 4.06 6.12
CA GLY A 32 8.01 5.44 6.12
C GLY A 32 6.87 6.44 6.18
N LEU A 33 7.19 7.68 6.56
CA LEU A 33 6.26 8.79 6.69
C LEU A 33 6.83 10.02 5.99
N TYR A 34 6.05 10.59 5.09
CA TYR A 34 6.39 11.81 4.37
C TYR A 34 5.30 12.87 4.58
N PHE A 35 5.65 14.13 4.33
CA PHE A 35 4.70 15.24 4.35
C PHE A 35 4.81 16.04 3.05
N GLU A 36 3.72 16.08 2.30
CA GLU A 36 3.61 16.88 1.08
C GLU A 36 2.96 18.23 1.39
N TRP A 37 3.69 19.30 1.12
CA TRP A 37 3.24 20.66 1.37
C TRP A 37 2.24 21.10 0.30
N THR A 38 1.03 21.45 0.73
CA THR A 38 0.00 22.01 -0.15
C THR A 38 -0.93 22.92 0.63
N LEU A 39 -1.34 24.04 0.02
CA LEU A 39 -2.32 24.95 0.60
C LEU A 39 -3.76 24.48 0.35
N THR A 40 -3.94 23.52 -0.56
CA THR A 40 -5.25 22.97 -0.95
C THR A 40 -5.18 21.44 -0.89
N PRO A 41 -5.03 20.85 0.31
CA PRO A 41 -5.10 19.41 0.46
C PRO A 41 -6.52 18.93 0.11
N PRO A 42 -6.67 17.69 -0.41
CA PRO A 42 -7.99 17.13 -0.67
C PRO A 42 -8.74 16.86 0.64
N ASP A 43 -10.06 16.74 0.59
CA ASP A 43 -10.88 16.56 1.81
C ASP A 43 -10.92 15.10 2.31
N LYS A 44 -10.44 14.15 1.50
CA LYS A 44 -10.59 12.72 1.75
C LYS A 44 -9.23 12.03 1.82
N ILE A 45 -9.14 11.05 2.73
CA ILE A 45 -8.04 10.09 2.76
C ILE A 45 -8.09 9.26 1.47
N THR A 46 -6.94 9.06 0.82
CA THR A 46 -6.83 8.21 -0.37
C THR A 46 -5.81 7.10 -0.15
N VAL A 47 -5.99 6.00 -0.88
CA VAL A 47 -5.07 4.87 -0.87
C VAL A 47 -4.59 4.66 -2.30
N ASN A 48 -3.27 4.65 -2.47
CA ASN A 48 -2.60 4.48 -3.75
C ASN A 48 -1.77 3.20 -3.67
N VAL A 49 -1.98 2.27 -4.60
CA VAL A 49 -1.24 1.01 -4.68
C VAL A 49 -0.45 0.99 -5.98
N SER A 50 0.86 0.74 -5.88
CA SER A 50 1.72 0.53 -7.03
C SER A 50 2.26 -0.90 -7.04
N GLU A 51 2.08 -1.54 -8.18
CA GLU A 51 2.50 -2.90 -8.51
C GLU A 51 3.34 -2.83 -9.79
N SER A 52 4.51 -3.46 -9.80
CA SER A 52 5.24 -3.75 -11.04
C SER A 52 5.30 -5.25 -11.18
N SER A 53 4.67 -5.79 -12.21
CA SER A 53 4.82 -7.19 -12.63
C SER A 53 6.18 -7.35 -13.30
N ASP A 54 6.96 -8.36 -12.90
CA ASP A 54 8.11 -8.81 -13.69
C ASP A 54 7.56 -9.69 -14.81
N GLU A 55 7.29 -9.10 -15.98
CA GLU A 55 7.16 -9.86 -17.21
C GLU A 55 8.53 -9.85 -17.88
N GLU A 56 9.40 -10.77 -17.48
CA GLU A 56 10.56 -11.14 -18.31
C GLU A 56 9.99 -11.91 -19.51
N GLU A 57 9.93 -11.27 -20.68
CA GLU A 57 9.62 -11.92 -21.95
C GLU A 57 10.73 -12.94 -22.24
N ASP A 58 10.46 -14.23 -21.99
CA ASP A 58 11.31 -15.31 -22.47
C ASP A 58 11.26 -15.30 -24.02
N GLU A 59 12.27 -14.73 -24.68
CA GLU A 59 12.49 -14.92 -26.12
C GLU A 59 12.72 -16.42 -26.39
N GLU A 60 11.65 -17.15 -26.74
CA GLU A 60 11.69 -18.56 -27.14
C GLU A 60 12.41 -18.72 -28.50
N ASP A 61 13.71 -18.98 -28.46
CA ASP A 61 14.46 -19.58 -29.57
C ASP A 61 14.52 -21.12 -29.41
N GLY A 62 13.79 -21.85 -30.25
CA GLY A 62 14.17 -23.22 -30.66
C GLY A 62 13.23 -24.38 -30.31
N GLU A 63 12.69 -24.99 -31.36
CA GLU A 63 11.90 -26.24 -31.42
C GLU A 63 12.53 -27.44 -30.66
N ASN A 64 11.76 -28.15 -29.80
CA ASN A 64 11.43 -29.59 -29.92
C ASN A 64 10.54 -30.11 -28.77
N GLU A 65 9.64 -31.05 -29.08
CA GLU A 65 8.67 -31.69 -28.18
C GLU A 65 9.31 -32.69 -27.19
N GLU A 66 8.97 -32.64 -25.89
CA GLU A 66 8.47 -33.76 -25.06
C GLU A 66 8.35 -33.35 -23.57
N SER A 67 7.22 -33.72 -22.99
CA SER A 67 6.69 -33.49 -21.63
C SER A 67 7.68 -33.26 -20.47
N THR A 68 7.51 -32.15 -19.74
CA THR A 68 7.41 -32.14 -18.26
C THR A 68 6.90 -30.78 -17.77
N GLU A 69 5.79 -30.84 -17.01
CA GLU A 69 5.24 -29.80 -16.13
C GLU A 69 5.44 -28.34 -16.57
N ARG A 70 4.47 -27.81 -17.32
CA ARG A 70 4.15 -26.38 -17.27
C ARG A 70 3.86 -26.04 -15.81
N ARG A 71 4.88 -25.58 -15.08
CA ARG A 71 4.68 -24.77 -13.90
C ARG A 71 3.87 -23.59 -14.38
N GLN A 72 2.56 -23.67 -14.16
CA GLN A 72 1.71 -22.51 -14.08
C GLN A 72 2.42 -21.59 -13.08
N SER A 73 3.16 -20.61 -13.58
CA SER A 73 3.44 -19.37 -12.88
C SER A 73 2.09 -18.68 -12.73
N ALA A 74 1.23 -19.26 -11.86
CA ALA A 74 0.03 -18.62 -11.38
C ALA A 74 0.48 -17.23 -10.92
N GLY A 75 0.03 -16.21 -11.66
CA GLY A 75 0.46 -14.83 -11.51
C GLY A 75 0.61 -14.53 -10.03
N ARG A 76 1.85 -14.33 -9.59
CA ARG A 76 2.15 -14.20 -8.17
C ARG A 76 1.71 -12.81 -7.76
N GLN A 77 0.43 -12.66 -7.48
CA GLN A 77 -0.14 -11.41 -7.01
C GLN A 77 0.35 -11.19 -5.57
N PHE A 78 1.52 -10.58 -5.44
CA PHE A 78 1.90 -9.95 -4.19
C PHE A 78 0.86 -8.87 -3.93
N ALA A 79 0.49 -8.65 -2.69
CA ALA A 79 -0.52 -7.64 -2.39
C ALA A 79 -0.30 -7.16 -0.98
N ILE A 80 -0.62 -5.89 -0.76
CA ILE A 80 -0.96 -5.40 0.57
C ILE A 80 -2.49 -5.39 0.62
N VAL A 81 -3.07 -6.33 1.35
CA VAL A 81 -4.52 -6.38 1.60
C VAL A 81 -4.83 -5.46 2.78
N ILE A 82 -5.69 -4.46 2.57
CA ILE A 82 -5.87 -3.35 3.51
C ILE A 82 -7.19 -3.49 4.25
N TYR A 83 -7.15 -3.39 5.58
CA TYR A 83 -8.34 -3.32 6.42
C TYR A 83 -8.35 -1.99 7.18
N PRO A 84 -9.16 -1.01 6.77
CA PRO A 84 -9.26 0.29 7.45
C PRO A 84 -10.09 0.18 8.74
N ASP A 85 -9.71 1.00 9.73
CA ASP A 85 -10.54 1.30 10.91
C ASP A 85 -10.84 0.12 11.85
N ILE A 86 -9.87 -0.77 12.04
CA ILE A 86 -9.94 -1.78 13.10
C ILE A 86 -9.52 -1.13 14.41
N GLN A 87 -10.38 -1.21 15.44
CA GLN A 87 -9.96 -0.95 16.81
C GLN A 87 -8.94 -2.03 17.21
N LEU A 88 -7.64 -1.72 17.08
CA LEU A 88 -6.52 -2.65 17.29
C LEU A 88 -6.36 -3.17 18.74
N HIS A 89 -7.32 -2.86 19.63
CA HIS A 89 -7.37 -3.39 21.00
C HIS A 89 -7.82 -4.86 21.10
N THR A 90 -8.14 -5.55 20.00
CA THR A 90 -8.57 -6.96 20.04
C THR A 90 -7.97 -7.80 18.91
N LEU A 91 -6.63 -7.80 18.78
CA LEU A 91 -5.92 -8.72 17.86
C LEU A 91 -6.30 -10.20 18.06
N ASP A 92 -6.79 -10.59 19.26
CA ASP A 92 -7.33 -11.93 19.52
C ASP A 92 -8.71 -12.19 18.88
N GLN A 93 -9.54 -11.16 18.66
CA GLN A 93 -10.90 -11.33 18.11
C GLN A 93 -10.89 -11.38 16.57
N LEU A 94 -9.96 -10.68 15.92
CA LEU A 94 -9.85 -10.65 14.47
C LEU A 94 -9.39 -11.99 13.88
N HIS A 95 -8.48 -12.69 14.57
CA HIS A 95 -8.03 -14.03 14.20
C HIS A 95 -9.17 -15.07 14.19
N HIS A 96 -10.16 -14.90 15.08
CA HIS A 96 -11.35 -15.76 15.13
C HIS A 96 -12.32 -15.48 13.96
N PHE A 97 -12.50 -14.20 13.61
CA PHE A 97 -13.39 -13.79 12.52
C PHE A 97 -12.89 -14.27 11.14
N ILE A 98 -11.58 -14.14 10.88
CA ILE A 98 -10.95 -14.57 9.61
C ILE A 98 -10.98 -16.09 9.46
N SER A 99 -10.82 -16.83 10.56
CA SER A 99 -10.93 -18.29 10.56
C SER A 99 -12.36 -18.79 10.30
N SER A 100 -13.36 -17.95 10.55
CA SER A 100 -14.79 -18.31 10.47
C SER A 100 -15.49 -17.96 9.15
N ASN A 101 -14.91 -17.10 8.31
CA ASN A 101 -15.53 -16.67 7.05
C ASN A 101 -14.64 -17.00 5.85
N ASN A 102 -14.83 -18.20 5.33
CA ASN A 102 -14.24 -18.70 4.10
C ASN A 102 -14.91 -18.04 2.88
N LEU A 103 -14.58 -16.78 2.60
CA LEU A 103 -15.18 -16.03 1.48
C LEU A 103 -14.28 -16.12 0.23
N SER A 104 -14.42 -17.22 -0.49
CA SER A 104 -14.00 -17.34 -1.90
C SER A 104 -15.15 -16.88 -2.79
N GLY A 105 -14.93 -15.78 -3.53
CA GLY A 105 -15.74 -15.41 -4.69
C GLY A 105 -16.68 -14.23 -4.45
N LEU A 106 -16.51 -13.20 -5.29
CA LEU A 106 -17.56 -12.61 -6.13
C LEU A 106 -16.86 -11.80 -7.23
N GLY A 107 -17.27 -12.04 -8.48
CA GLY A 107 -16.74 -11.41 -9.69
C GLY A 107 -17.45 -10.12 -10.09
N GLU A 108 -16.78 -9.47 -11.04
CA GLU A 108 -17.21 -8.62 -12.19
C GLU A 108 -18.26 -7.51 -12.01
N ASP A 109 -17.85 -6.28 -12.37
CA ASP A 109 -18.55 -5.28 -13.23
C ASP A 109 -17.76 -3.94 -13.22
N PRO A 110 -17.96 -2.97 -14.15
CA PRO A 110 -17.93 -3.04 -15.61
C PRO A 110 -16.96 -2.00 -16.25
N GLU A 111 -16.74 -2.14 -17.56
CA GLU A 111 -15.93 -1.30 -18.46
C GLU A 111 -16.07 0.23 -18.30
N LEU A 112 -14.95 0.95 -18.38
CA LEU A 112 -14.91 2.35 -18.85
C LEU A 112 -13.66 2.63 -19.71
N SER A 113 -13.90 2.60 -21.02
CA SER A 113 -13.38 3.44 -22.11
C SER A 113 -11.86 3.65 -22.28
N ALA A 114 -11.37 3.09 -23.37
CA ALA A 114 -10.12 3.42 -24.03
C ALA A 114 -10.02 4.92 -24.37
N GLY A 115 -8.82 5.46 -24.15
CA GLY A 115 -8.36 6.76 -24.61
C GLY A 115 -6.85 6.73 -24.77
N ASP A 116 -6.40 6.03 -25.81
CA ASP A 116 -5.06 6.18 -26.37
C ASP A 116 -4.90 7.62 -26.88
N LEU A 117 -3.86 8.30 -26.42
CA LEU A 117 -3.32 9.53 -27.00
C LEU A 117 -1.89 9.69 -26.49
N GLU A 118 -0.97 8.99 -27.16
CA GLU A 118 0.44 9.39 -27.23
C GLU A 118 0.55 10.90 -27.51
N ARG A 119 1.04 11.66 -26.53
CA ARG A 119 1.66 12.96 -26.80
C ARG A 119 2.71 13.27 -25.75
N GLY A 120 3.97 13.01 -26.11
CA GLY A 120 5.12 13.49 -25.37
C GLY A 120 5.03 15.00 -25.12
N SER A 121 5.08 15.38 -23.86
CA SER A 121 5.36 16.75 -23.45
C SER A 121 6.16 16.68 -22.16
N HIS A 122 7.47 16.89 -22.28
CA HIS A 122 8.35 17.23 -21.16
C HIS A 122 7.89 18.58 -20.59
N LYS A 123 6.80 18.57 -19.82
CA LYS A 123 6.34 19.69 -19.02
C LYS A 123 6.81 19.38 -17.61
N GLY A 124 7.74 20.19 -17.11
CA GLY A 124 8.36 20.00 -15.79
C GLY A 124 7.31 19.62 -14.76
N GLU A 125 7.37 18.37 -14.31
CA GLU A 125 6.53 17.83 -13.26
C GLU A 125 6.75 18.72 -12.04
N ILE A 126 5.74 19.52 -11.67
CA ILE A 126 5.79 20.31 -10.44
C ILE A 126 5.78 19.28 -9.31
N ARG A 127 6.97 18.88 -8.88
CA ARG A 127 7.13 18.01 -7.71
C ARG A 127 6.64 18.80 -6.51
N VAL A 128 5.57 18.32 -5.90
CA VAL A 128 5.05 18.89 -4.65
C VAL A 128 6.20 18.87 -3.63
N PRO A 129 6.54 19.99 -2.97
CA PRO A 129 7.59 19.99 -1.95
C PRO A 129 7.26 18.95 -0.88
N THR A 130 8.20 18.06 -0.60
CA THR A 130 7.97 16.87 0.24
C THR A 130 9.08 16.73 1.26
N ASP A 131 8.72 16.61 2.54
CA ASP A 131 9.65 16.31 3.63
C ASP A 131 9.59 14.82 4.00
N GLU A 132 10.76 14.22 4.23
CA GLU A 132 10.87 12.87 4.80
C GLU A 132 10.90 12.98 6.33
N LEU A 133 9.79 12.62 6.97
CA LEU A 133 9.66 12.67 8.42
C LEU A 133 10.22 11.39 9.07
N ILE A 134 9.93 10.25 8.47
CA ILE A 134 10.44 8.93 8.88
C ILE A 134 10.89 8.20 7.62
N PRO A 135 12.19 7.94 7.45
CA PRO A 135 12.68 7.14 6.33
C PRO A 135 12.09 5.72 6.36
N VAL A 136 11.99 5.10 5.19
CA VAL A 136 11.47 3.73 5.09
C VAL A 136 12.45 2.76 5.74
N TYR A 137 12.00 2.12 6.82
CA TYR A 137 12.71 1.02 7.46
C TYR A 137 11.78 -0.16 7.71
N ARG A 138 12.33 -1.37 7.73
CA ARG A 138 11.60 -2.58 8.10
C ARG A 138 11.15 -2.51 9.55
N ARG A 139 9.90 -2.88 9.80
CA ARG A 139 9.28 -2.92 11.13
C ARG A 139 8.71 -4.31 11.37
N ASP A 140 9.08 -4.91 12.49
CA ASP A 140 8.56 -6.20 12.96
C ASP A 140 7.10 -6.10 13.46
N CYS A 141 6.24 -5.48 12.64
CA CYS A 141 4.84 -5.19 12.92
C CYS A 141 3.90 -6.40 12.93
N HIS A 142 4.48 -7.59 12.74
CA HIS A 142 3.84 -8.88 12.98
C HIS A 142 4.03 -9.38 14.42
N LEU A 143 4.99 -8.82 15.16
CA LEU A 143 5.26 -9.16 16.55
C LEU A 143 4.53 -8.23 17.53
N ALA A 144 4.33 -6.97 17.16
CA ALA A 144 3.61 -5.98 17.95
C ALA A 144 3.04 -4.86 17.06
N VAL A 145 1.98 -4.20 17.52
CA VAL A 145 1.44 -3.00 16.87
C VAL A 145 2.49 -1.89 16.91
N HIS A 146 2.82 -1.34 15.74
CA HIS A 146 3.61 -0.12 15.65
C HIS A 146 2.68 1.08 15.62
N CYS A 147 2.97 2.09 16.43
CA CYS A 147 2.22 3.33 16.48
C CYS A 147 3.15 4.54 16.59
N GLY A 148 2.61 5.71 16.31
CA GLY A 148 3.33 6.97 16.43
C GLY A 148 2.41 8.17 16.24
N SER A 149 3.00 9.35 16.41
CA SER A 149 2.31 10.62 16.21
C SER A 149 3.24 11.69 15.67
N HIS A 150 2.70 12.67 14.95
CA HIS A 150 3.46 13.80 14.42
C HIS A 150 2.62 15.08 14.47
N LEU A 151 3.15 16.13 15.10
CA LEU A 151 2.52 17.45 15.10
C LEU A 151 2.50 18.01 13.68
N TYR A 152 1.40 18.65 13.29
CA TYR A 152 1.26 19.23 11.96
C TYR A 152 2.34 20.30 11.74
N PRO A 153 3.24 20.12 10.76
CA PRO A 153 4.22 21.15 10.43
C PRO A 153 3.55 22.32 9.69
N GLY A 154 2.39 22.08 9.07
CA GLY A 154 1.55 23.08 8.42
C GLY A 154 0.39 22.41 7.69
N CYS A 155 -0.16 23.11 6.67
CA CYS A 155 -1.18 22.56 5.78
C CYS A 155 -0.53 21.64 4.75
N GLY A 156 -1.09 20.44 4.57
CA GLY A 156 -0.55 19.49 3.61
C GLY A 156 -1.17 18.11 3.69
N VAL A 157 -0.45 17.12 3.18
CA VAL A 157 -0.88 15.72 3.13
C VAL A 157 0.23 14.84 3.67
N TYR A 158 -0.07 14.05 4.71
CA TYR A 158 0.82 12.99 5.14
C TYR A 158 0.74 11.82 4.17
N VAL A 159 1.88 11.20 3.88
CA VAL A 159 1.97 9.97 3.08
C VAL A 159 2.59 8.88 3.94
N LEU A 160 1.74 7.95 4.39
CA LEU A 160 2.18 6.74 5.07
C LEU A 160 2.55 5.72 3.99
N LYS A 161 3.84 5.44 3.84
CA LYS A 161 4.36 4.50 2.83
C LYS A 161 4.58 3.14 3.47
N PHE A 162 3.85 2.15 2.98
CA PHE A 162 4.00 0.74 3.31
C PHE A 162 4.68 0.02 2.15
N ASP A 163 5.91 -0.41 2.37
CA ASP A 163 6.81 -0.93 1.35
C ASP A 163 6.98 -2.45 1.51
N ASN A 164 6.51 -3.20 0.53
CA ASN A 164 6.68 -4.65 0.41
C ASN A 164 7.55 -5.03 -0.80
N SER A 165 8.33 -4.09 -1.36
CA SER A 165 9.15 -4.32 -2.57
C SER A 165 10.23 -5.38 -2.40
N TYR A 166 10.63 -5.67 -1.15
CA TYR A 166 11.65 -6.68 -0.84
C TYR A 166 11.10 -8.10 -0.67
N SER A 167 9.78 -8.29 -0.73
CA SER A 167 9.17 -9.62 -0.61
C SER A 167 9.01 -10.26 -1.98
N VAL A 168 9.84 -11.26 -2.28
CA VAL A 168 9.78 -11.97 -3.56
C VAL A 168 8.58 -12.93 -3.63
N TRP A 169 8.08 -13.46 -2.50
CA TRP A 169 7.05 -14.54 -2.51
C TRP A 169 5.92 -14.35 -1.48
N ARG A 170 5.81 -13.17 -0.84
CA ARG A 170 4.97 -13.00 0.36
C ARG A 170 4.11 -11.74 0.27
N SER A 171 2.81 -11.93 0.07
CA SER A 171 1.78 -10.90 0.32
C SER A 171 1.69 -10.59 1.81
N LYS A 172 1.17 -9.41 2.14
CA LYS A 172 1.02 -8.90 3.50
C LYS A 172 -0.40 -8.44 3.71
N TRP A 173 -0.98 -8.75 4.86
CA TRP A 173 -2.24 -8.16 5.29
C TRP A 173 -1.87 -7.01 6.21
N LEU A 174 -2.29 -5.80 5.86
CA LEU A 174 -2.01 -4.57 6.57
C LEU A 174 -3.28 -4.12 7.30
N TYR A 175 -3.18 -4.09 8.62
CA TYR A 175 -4.14 -3.47 9.51
C TYR A 175 -3.62 -2.09 9.86
N TYR A 176 -4.44 -1.06 9.69
CA TYR A 176 -4.03 0.29 10.05
C TYR A 176 -5.19 1.11 10.58
N ARG A 177 -4.85 2.10 11.40
CA ARG A 177 -5.75 3.18 11.80
C ARG A 177 -4.97 4.49 11.79
N VAL A 178 -5.62 5.53 11.27
CA VAL A 178 -5.13 6.91 11.31
C VAL A 178 -6.22 7.80 11.87
N TYR A 179 -5.84 8.75 12.69
CA TYR A 179 -6.75 9.73 13.27
C TYR A 179 -6.00 10.99 13.64
N PHE A 180 -6.72 12.09 13.80
CA PHE A 180 -6.14 13.36 14.23
C PHE A 180 -6.67 13.76 15.60
N ALA A 181 -5.88 14.56 16.32
CA ALA A 181 -6.29 15.20 17.57
C ALA A 181 -6.17 16.73 17.48
N ARG A 182 -6.92 17.40 18.35
CA ARG A 182 -6.87 18.85 18.55
C ARG A 182 -5.73 19.25 19.48
#